data_AF-A0A1Y4U817-F1
#
_entry.id   AF-A0A1Y4U817-F1
#
_cell.length_a   1.000
_cell.length_b   1.000
_cell.length_c   1.000
_cell.angle_alpha   90.00
_cell.angle_beta   90.00
_cell.angle_gamma   90.00
#
_symmetry.space_group_name_H-M   'P 1'
#
loop_
_entity.id
_entity.type
_entity.pdbx_description
1 polymer ?
#
loop_
_entity_poly.entity_id
_entity_poly.type
_entity_poly.pdbx_seq_one_letter_code
_entity_poly.pdbx_strand_id
1 'polypeptide(L)'
;MRKTLHLLPGIFLLLAATLPAQAASPRNPMPDADSQQLFIGEQIAVAPTCHGKVRGFILRGIYQFRGIPYGAPTSGENRFMPPQPPQPWEGIRPAVAFGDSAPQRFYDRRPESYSMFVDHWNYDGMSEDCLRLNVWTPGLDSKRRPVLVWLHGGGFARGNGIEQDGYDGENIARYGDIVFCSVNHRLGPLGFSDFAGAGGEKYASSGNVGMLDLVAALEWVRDNIEAFGGDPQNVTIMGQSGGGAKVCNLCAMPAAKGLFHKAVALSGNATRANSKEYAEALGSAILREAGLDASQIDSLQQMPWEEYMSLAERAAQHLNEIPGVGQRGGFAPVGDGRDLPDGEFYTGRYRTWGTDVPMLLCSTFHEWNPDRDDPELESVTTEGVVEHLTPVFGERSGAIVEAYAKSFPELRPIELWSVIVSNRRGVVHTADVKCREQQSPVYMAWFGWESPLFDGRHRAFHCIDISFWFLNTDRMVTHTGGGKAPRDLSYRMADALLAFMRTGDPNCPSLPSWPRYTPSKGEVMILDDRCRTAEDPDREARRAFGD
;
A
#
# COMPACT_ATOMS: atom_id res chain seq x y z
N MET A 1 -36.49 -41.77 -59.62
CA MET A 1 -36.80 -41.01 -58.39
C MET A 1 -35.53 -40.89 -57.56
N ARG A 2 -35.01 -39.66 -57.41
CA ARG A 2 -33.82 -39.32 -56.62
C ARG A 2 -34.10 -39.59 -55.14
N LYS A 3 -33.18 -40.23 -54.42
CA LYS A 3 -33.11 -40.17 -52.95
C LYS A 3 -31.76 -39.58 -52.55
N THR A 4 -31.87 -38.45 -51.89
CA THR A 4 -30.82 -37.54 -51.42
C THR A 4 -30.16 -38.11 -50.17
N LEU A 5 -28.84 -38.09 -50.12
CA LEU A 5 -28.03 -38.44 -48.95
C LEU A 5 -27.87 -37.16 -48.10
N HIS A 6 -28.43 -37.13 -46.89
CA HIS A 6 -28.18 -36.07 -45.92
C HIS A 6 -27.04 -36.47 -44.99
N LEU A 7 -25.90 -35.76 -45.08
CA LEU A 7 -24.86 -35.75 -44.05
C LEU A 7 -25.32 -34.88 -42.88
N LEU A 8 -25.28 -35.44 -41.67
CA LEU A 8 -25.35 -34.70 -40.41
C LEU A 8 -23.94 -34.21 -40.04
N PRO A 9 -23.73 -32.95 -39.64
CA PRO A 9 -22.47 -32.49 -39.10
C PRO A 9 -22.36 -32.91 -37.63
N GLY A 10 -21.28 -33.63 -37.30
CA GLY A 10 -20.94 -34.00 -35.93
C GLY A 10 -20.58 -32.76 -35.10
N ILE A 11 -21.32 -32.55 -34.02
CA ILE A 11 -20.97 -31.60 -32.97
C ILE A 11 -19.82 -32.23 -32.17
N PHE A 12 -18.59 -31.77 -32.40
CA PHE A 12 -17.49 -32.00 -31.47
C PHE A 12 -17.69 -31.07 -30.27
N LEU A 13 -18.31 -31.59 -29.20
CA LEU A 13 -18.20 -30.99 -27.87
C LEU A 13 -16.74 -31.14 -27.41
N LEU A 14 -15.94 -30.09 -27.57
CA LEU A 14 -14.73 -29.90 -26.81
C LEU A 14 -15.14 -29.61 -25.36
N LEU A 15 -15.24 -30.66 -24.54
CA LEU A 15 -15.15 -30.52 -23.09
C LEU A 15 -13.75 -30.00 -22.77
N ALA A 16 -13.61 -28.69 -22.62
CA ALA A 16 -12.48 -28.11 -21.91
C ALA A 16 -12.59 -28.51 -20.44
N ALA A 17 -11.96 -29.64 -20.09
CA ALA A 17 -11.76 -30.00 -18.69
C ALA A 17 -10.80 -28.97 -18.08
N THR A 18 -11.35 -27.96 -17.42
CA THR A 18 -10.61 -27.10 -16.50
C THR A 18 -10.16 -27.98 -15.32
N LEU A 19 -8.91 -28.46 -15.37
CA LEU A 19 -8.27 -28.99 -14.17
C LEU A 19 -8.23 -27.86 -13.13
N PRO A 20 -8.64 -28.09 -11.88
CA PRO A 20 -8.55 -27.06 -10.86
C PRO A 20 -7.07 -26.69 -10.69
N ALA A 21 -6.76 -25.41 -10.89
CA ALA A 21 -5.43 -24.86 -10.67
C ALA A 21 -5.03 -25.15 -9.22
N GLN A 22 -3.99 -25.98 -9.03
CA GLN A 22 -3.51 -26.37 -7.71
C GLN A 22 -2.40 -25.41 -7.28
N ALA A 23 -2.57 -24.81 -6.10
CA ALA A 23 -1.56 -23.94 -5.51
C ALA A 23 -0.22 -24.66 -5.30
N ALA A 24 0.88 -23.90 -5.29
CA ALA A 24 2.17 -24.45 -4.94
C ALA A 24 2.21 -24.94 -3.47
N SER A 25 3.14 -25.85 -3.16
CA SER A 25 3.42 -26.23 -1.78
C SER A 25 4.38 -25.22 -1.13
N PRO A 26 4.30 -25.02 0.21
CA PRO A 26 5.24 -24.15 0.92
C PRO A 26 6.69 -24.59 0.67
N ARG A 27 7.59 -23.64 0.38
CA ARG A 27 9.01 -23.95 0.18
C ARG A 27 9.74 -24.34 1.46
N ASN A 28 9.31 -23.79 2.59
CA ASN A 28 9.78 -24.16 3.92
C ASN A 28 8.60 -24.72 4.73
N PRO A 29 8.66 -25.97 5.23
CA PRO A 29 7.55 -26.55 5.98
C PRO A 29 7.37 -25.84 7.33
N MET A 30 6.15 -25.84 7.85
CA MET A 30 5.90 -25.49 9.25
C MET A 30 6.55 -26.54 10.16
N PRO A 31 7.22 -26.13 11.26
CA PRO A 31 7.65 -27.08 12.28
C PRO A 31 6.45 -27.84 12.86
N ASP A 32 6.72 -29.04 13.35
CA ASP A 32 5.75 -29.81 14.12
C ASP A 32 5.27 -29.00 15.34
N ALA A 33 3.96 -28.94 15.58
CA ALA A 33 3.36 -28.10 16.60
C ALA A 33 3.77 -28.51 18.02
N ASP A 34 4.12 -29.78 18.22
CA ASP A 34 4.57 -30.31 19.51
C ASP A 34 6.06 -30.04 19.80
N SER A 35 6.81 -29.55 18.80
CA SER A 35 8.22 -29.19 18.94
C SER A 35 8.43 -27.78 19.52
N GLN A 36 9.66 -27.45 19.95
CA GLN A 36 10.00 -26.09 20.37
C GLN A 36 9.82 -25.09 19.20
N GLN A 37 9.00 -24.07 19.41
CA GLN A 37 8.68 -23.08 18.38
C GLN A 37 9.56 -21.83 18.42
N LEU A 38 10.08 -21.44 19.59
CA LEU A 38 10.83 -20.18 19.76
C LEU A 38 12.25 -20.47 20.22
N PHE A 39 13.23 -19.87 19.53
CA PHE A 39 14.64 -19.96 19.88
C PHE A 39 15.27 -18.57 19.97
N ILE A 40 15.89 -18.28 21.12
CA ILE A 40 16.64 -17.05 21.38
C ILE A 40 17.85 -17.40 22.26
N GLY A 41 19.01 -16.82 21.98
CA GLY A 41 20.25 -17.12 22.70
C GLY A 41 21.45 -16.39 22.12
N GLU A 42 22.60 -16.48 22.78
CA GLU A 42 23.78 -15.65 22.47
C GLU A 42 24.31 -15.78 21.04
N GLN A 43 24.16 -16.96 20.43
CA GLN A 43 24.62 -17.26 19.08
C GLN A 43 23.46 -17.45 18.08
N ILE A 44 22.23 -17.19 18.50
CA ILE A 44 21.04 -17.40 17.67
C ILE A 44 20.68 -16.09 16.98
N ALA A 45 20.43 -16.15 15.67
CA ALA A 45 19.97 -15.03 14.86
C ALA A 45 20.81 -13.75 15.03
N VAL A 46 22.13 -13.86 14.90
CA VAL A 46 23.03 -12.69 14.92
C VAL A 46 23.41 -12.32 13.48
N ALA A 47 23.07 -11.10 13.05
CA ALA A 47 23.35 -10.61 11.69
C ALA A 47 24.19 -9.32 11.75
N PRO A 48 25.23 -9.17 10.91
CA PRO A 48 25.93 -7.90 10.75
C PRO A 48 25.09 -6.90 9.94
N THR A 49 25.23 -5.62 10.27
CA THR A 49 24.81 -4.48 9.44
C THR A 49 26.00 -3.54 9.28
N CYS A 50 25.93 -2.57 8.36
CA CYS A 50 26.93 -1.53 8.21
C CYS A 50 27.08 -0.63 9.44
N HIS A 51 26.11 -0.63 10.37
CA HIS A 51 26.13 0.16 11.60
C HIS A 51 26.48 -0.65 12.86
N GLY A 52 26.52 -1.97 12.78
CA GLY A 52 26.77 -2.86 13.92
C GLY A 52 25.97 -4.16 13.84
N LYS A 53 26.24 -5.11 14.74
CA LYS A 53 25.51 -6.40 14.75
C LYS A 53 24.16 -6.26 15.43
N VAL A 54 23.16 -7.00 14.95
CA VAL A 54 21.84 -7.14 15.58
C VAL A 54 21.57 -8.59 15.96
N ARG A 55 20.78 -8.80 17.02
CA ARG A 55 20.31 -10.12 17.44
C ARG A 55 18.79 -10.18 17.42
N GLY A 56 18.25 -11.06 16.59
CA GLY A 56 16.84 -11.41 16.55
C GLY A 56 16.54 -12.69 17.33
N PHE A 57 15.54 -13.41 16.87
CA PHE A 57 15.14 -14.74 17.36
C PHE A 57 14.62 -15.58 16.19
N ILE A 58 14.43 -16.88 16.41
CA ILE A 58 13.79 -17.77 15.44
C ILE A 58 12.43 -18.17 16.01
N LEU A 59 11.35 -17.83 15.30
CA LEU A 59 10.00 -18.24 15.63
C LEU A 59 9.45 -19.12 14.51
N ARG A 60 9.05 -20.34 14.88
CA ARG A 60 8.55 -21.38 14.01
C ARG A 60 9.47 -21.62 12.80
N GLY A 61 10.79 -21.52 12.98
CA GLY A 61 11.76 -21.69 11.90
C GLY A 61 11.96 -20.49 10.97
N ILE A 62 11.40 -19.32 11.28
CA ILE A 62 11.68 -18.05 10.58
C ILE A 62 12.48 -17.14 11.50
N TYR A 63 13.58 -16.61 10.99
CA TYR A 63 14.39 -15.61 11.68
C TYR A 63 13.65 -14.28 11.65
N GLN A 64 13.50 -13.66 12.81
CA GLN A 64 12.82 -12.38 12.96
C GLN A 64 13.73 -11.38 13.68
N PHE A 65 13.85 -10.20 13.09
CA PHE A 65 14.54 -9.05 13.65
C PHE A 65 13.56 -7.90 13.67
N ARG A 66 13.31 -7.33 14.85
CA ARG A 66 12.30 -6.29 15.05
C ARG A 66 12.95 -5.02 15.57
N GLY A 67 12.50 -3.87 15.08
CA GLY A 67 12.94 -2.56 15.55
C GLY A 67 14.40 -2.22 15.23
N ILE A 68 14.93 -2.67 14.08
CA ILE A 68 16.27 -2.28 13.63
C ILE A 68 16.25 -0.79 13.23
N PRO A 69 17.15 0.06 13.76
CA PRO A 69 17.28 1.44 13.30
C PRO A 69 17.88 1.48 11.89
N TYR A 70 17.19 2.14 10.96
CA TYR A 70 17.73 2.49 9.65
C TYR A 70 18.08 3.98 9.54
N GLY A 71 17.66 4.79 10.51
CA GLY A 71 17.97 6.21 10.63
C GLY A 71 18.16 6.64 12.08
N ALA A 72 18.76 7.80 12.28
CA ALA A 72 18.85 8.48 13.57
C ALA A 72 17.48 9.01 14.05
N PRO A 73 17.32 9.35 15.34
CA PRO A 73 16.11 10.01 15.84
C PRO A 73 15.78 11.28 15.06
N THR A 74 14.50 11.53 14.78
CA THR A 74 14.06 12.66 13.95
C THR A 74 13.66 13.90 14.75
N SER A 75 13.84 13.87 16.07
CA SER A 75 13.57 14.99 16.98
C SER A 75 14.67 16.06 16.93
N GLY A 76 14.41 17.22 17.53
CA GLY A 76 15.41 18.29 17.67
C GLY A 76 15.88 18.79 16.30
N GLU A 77 17.18 19.00 16.13
CA GLU A 77 17.76 19.54 14.89
C GLU A 77 17.46 18.71 13.63
N ASN A 78 17.10 17.43 13.78
CA ASN A 78 16.69 16.56 12.68
C ASN A 78 15.22 16.72 12.26
N ARG A 79 14.41 17.44 13.06
CA ARG A 79 13.00 17.63 12.74
C ARG A 79 12.86 18.47 11.47
N PHE A 80 12.04 18.00 10.54
CA PHE A 80 11.86 18.55 9.18
C PHE A 80 13.09 18.46 8.26
N MET A 81 14.16 17.78 8.70
CA MET A 81 15.37 17.58 7.89
C MET A 81 15.40 16.17 7.28
N PRO A 82 16.08 15.97 6.14
CA PRO A 82 16.32 14.64 5.59
C PRO A 82 16.91 13.68 6.64
N PRO A 83 16.55 12.37 6.59
CA PRO A 83 17.01 11.39 7.56
C PRO A 83 18.54 11.32 7.60
N GLN A 84 19.08 11.18 8.82
CA GLN A 84 20.51 10.95 9.04
C GLN A 84 20.76 9.47 9.34
N PRO A 85 21.93 8.91 8.98
CA PRO A 85 22.27 7.53 9.33
C PRO A 85 22.30 7.35 10.86
N PRO A 86 21.93 6.16 11.37
CA PRO A 86 22.04 5.89 12.80
C PRO A 86 23.50 5.89 13.22
N GLN A 87 23.76 6.28 14.48
CA GLN A 87 25.10 6.16 15.06
C GLN A 87 25.51 4.68 15.09
N PRO A 88 26.71 4.33 14.60
CA PRO A 88 27.21 2.97 14.73
C PRO A 88 27.29 2.56 16.20
N TRP A 89 27.12 1.26 16.47
CA TRP A 89 27.22 0.70 17.81
C TRP A 89 28.23 -0.44 17.87
N GLU A 90 28.90 -0.55 19.02
CA GLU A 90 29.71 -1.71 19.35
C GLU A 90 28.85 -2.84 19.93
N GLY A 91 29.37 -4.07 19.87
CA GLY A 91 28.67 -5.24 20.38
C GLY A 91 27.48 -5.67 19.50
N ILE A 92 26.46 -6.25 20.13
CA ILE A 92 25.28 -6.81 19.47
C ILE A 92 24.04 -6.15 20.04
N ARG A 93 23.30 -5.39 19.21
CA ARG A 93 22.06 -4.72 19.59
C ARG A 93 20.88 -5.71 19.56
N PRO A 94 20.04 -5.77 20.62
CA PRO A 94 18.80 -6.53 20.56
C PRO A 94 17.83 -5.97 19.51
N ALA A 95 17.28 -6.86 18.67
CA ALA A 95 16.26 -6.57 17.66
C ALA A 95 15.09 -7.55 17.84
N VAL A 96 14.47 -7.52 19.03
CA VAL A 96 13.48 -8.53 19.48
C VAL A 96 12.11 -7.95 19.77
N ALA A 97 11.99 -6.62 19.83
CA ALA A 97 10.74 -5.87 20.03
C ALA A 97 10.54 -4.90 18.87
N PHE A 98 9.28 -4.53 18.61
CA PHE A 98 9.01 -3.58 17.54
C PHE A 98 9.50 -2.18 17.93
N GLY A 99 9.83 -1.38 16.93
CA GLY A 99 10.23 0.01 17.15
C GLY A 99 9.01 0.91 17.34
N ASP A 100 9.22 2.07 17.95
CA ASP A 100 8.17 3.07 18.11
C ASP A 100 7.59 3.50 16.76
N SER A 101 6.27 3.68 16.74
CA SER A 101 5.56 4.29 15.62
C SER A 101 5.90 5.77 15.53
N ALA A 102 5.85 6.32 14.31
CA ALA A 102 6.00 7.76 14.12
C ALA A 102 4.83 8.52 14.76
N PRO A 103 5.07 9.70 15.36
CA PRO A 103 4.04 10.39 16.10
C PRO A 103 2.82 10.71 15.23
N GLN A 104 1.66 10.35 15.76
CA GLN A 104 0.37 10.42 15.07
C GLN A 104 -0.76 10.37 16.09
N ARG A 105 -1.96 10.77 15.68
CA ARG A 105 -3.16 10.55 16.48
C ARG A 105 -3.53 9.07 16.44
N PHE A 106 -3.88 8.49 17.59
CA PHE A 106 -4.50 7.17 17.63
C PHE A 106 -5.82 7.17 16.84
N TYR A 107 -6.17 6.01 16.27
CA TYR A 107 -7.54 5.77 15.84
C TYR A 107 -8.49 5.85 17.03
N ASP A 108 -9.72 6.25 16.77
CA ASP A 108 -10.77 6.30 17.79
C ASP A 108 -11.12 4.88 18.25
N ARG A 109 -10.80 4.56 19.51
CA ARG A 109 -10.95 3.21 20.10
C ARG A 109 -12.23 3.06 20.93
N ARG A 110 -13.28 3.84 20.63
CA ARG A 110 -14.58 3.67 21.29
C ARG A 110 -15.13 2.26 21.06
N PRO A 111 -15.65 1.58 22.10
CA PRO A 111 -16.11 0.19 21.99
C PRO A 111 -17.36 0.03 21.12
N GLU A 112 -18.12 1.10 20.86
CA GLU A 112 -19.35 1.09 20.06
C GLU A 112 -19.10 1.22 18.54
N SER A 113 -17.97 0.73 18.02
CA SER A 113 -17.61 0.81 16.59
C SER A 113 -17.32 -0.57 16.00
N TYR A 114 -18.13 -1.00 15.02
CA TYR A 114 -17.85 -2.24 14.27
C TYR A 114 -16.55 -2.13 13.46
N SER A 115 -16.21 -0.95 12.95
CA SER A 115 -14.90 -0.68 12.35
C SER A 115 -13.74 -1.04 13.29
N MET A 116 -13.84 -0.79 14.61
CA MET A 116 -12.83 -1.21 15.59
C MET A 116 -12.78 -2.73 15.86
N PHE A 117 -13.89 -3.43 15.65
CA PHE A 117 -13.90 -4.89 15.68
C PHE A 117 -13.22 -5.48 14.43
N VAL A 118 -13.42 -4.86 13.26
CA VAL A 118 -12.87 -5.34 11.99
C VAL A 118 -11.38 -5.05 11.88
N ASP A 119 -10.99 -3.79 12.11
CA ASP A 119 -9.61 -3.33 11.92
C ASP A 119 -8.85 -3.34 13.26
N HIS A 120 -7.75 -4.08 13.29
CA HIS A 120 -6.82 -4.07 14.41
C HIS A 120 -5.76 -3.00 14.15
N TRP A 121 -5.62 -2.04 15.05
CA TRP A 121 -4.64 -0.96 14.97
C TRP A 121 -3.57 -1.14 16.06
N ASN A 122 -2.56 -1.95 15.73
CA ASN A 122 -1.43 -2.30 16.58
C ASN A 122 -0.42 -1.15 16.65
N TYR A 123 0.06 -0.89 17.87
CA TYR A 123 1.14 0.05 18.18
C TYR A 123 1.95 -0.53 19.33
N ASP A 124 3.26 -0.26 19.36
CA ASP A 124 4.11 -0.53 20.53
C ASP A 124 4.24 0.78 21.33
N GLY A 125 5.22 1.63 21.00
CA GLY A 125 5.33 3.02 21.45
C GLY A 125 5.11 4.06 20.35
N MET A 126 5.20 5.33 20.72
CA MET A 126 5.07 6.49 19.83
C MET A 126 6.20 7.48 20.13
N SER A 127 7.05 7.78 19.16
CA SER A 127 8.24 8.60 19.36
C SER A 127 8.79 9.15 18.05
N GLU A 128 9.51 10.26 18.08
CA GLU A 128 10.28 10.74 16.93
C GLU A 128 11.53 9.89 16.66
N ASP A 129 11.92 8.97 17.57
CA ASP A 129 12.89 7.90 17.27
C ASP A 129 12.20 6.72 16.56
N CYS A 130 11.56 7.00 15.42
CA CYS A 130 10.66 6.10 14.70
C CYS A 130 11.24 5.48 13.42
N LEU A 131 12.46 5.84 13.00
CA LEU A 131 13.08 5.30 11.78
C LEU A 131 13.57 3.86 12.03
N ARG A 132 12.60 2.94 12.01
CA ARG A 132 12.71 1.54 12.41
C ARG A 132 12.17 0.63 11.32
N LEU A 133 12.81 -0.51 11.13
CA LEU A 133 12.34 -1.56 10.25
C LEU A 133 12.43 -2.94 10.91
N ASN A 134 11.70 -3.89 10.35
CA ASN A 134 11.63 -5.27 10.79
C ASN A 134 12.00 -6.19 9.62
N VAL A 135 12.58 -7.35 9.89
CA VAL A 135 13.00 -8.33 8.88
C VAL A 135 12.52 -9.73 9.30
N TRP A 136 11.83 -10.42 8.38
CA TRP A 136 11.51 -11.84 8.45
C TRP A 136 12.25 -12.56 7.34
N THR A 137 13.06 -13.57 7.67
CA THR A 137 13.84 -14.33 6.68
C THR A 137 13.90 -15.84 7.01
N PRO A 138 13.86 -16.73 6.01
CA PRO A 138 14.06 -18.16 6.22
C PRO A 138 15.45 -18.54 6.74
N GLY A 139 16.46 -17.69 6.57
CA GLY A 139 17.83 -18.02 6.99
C GLY A 139 18.84 -16.89 6.80
N LEU A 140 19.87 -16.89 7.65
CA LEU A 140 21.07 -16.06 7.53
C LEU A 140 22.12 -16.79 6.68
N ASP A 141 21.80 -16.96 5.40
CA ASP A 141 22.62 -17.68 4.42
C ASP A 141 22.85 -16.82 3.16
N SER A 142 23.54 -17.36 2.16
CA SER A 142 23.86 -16.62 0.93
C SER A 142 22.93 -16.96 -0.25
N LYS A 143 21.66 -17.33 0.00
CA LYS A 143 20.74 -17.76 -1.08
C LYS A 143 20.24 -16.64 -2.00
N ARG A 144 20.47 -15.35 -1.68
CA ARG A 144 20.03 -14.19 -2.48
C ARG A 144 18.54 -14.26 -2.84
N ARG A 145 17.68 -14.30 -1.81
CA ARG A 145 16.22 -14.39 -1.99
C ARG A 145 15.63 -13.06 -2.48
N PRO A 146 14.52 -13.08 -3.24
CA PRO A 146 13.73 -11.87 -3.48
C PRO A 146 13.39 -11.15 -2.16
N VAL A 147 13.41 -9.82 -2.17
CA VAL A 147 13.10 -9.00 -0.99
C VAL A 147 11.79 -8.26 -1.23
N LEU A 148 10.86 -8.35 -0.28
CA LEU A 148 9.62 -7.58 -0.26
C LEU A 148 9.71 -6.50 0.82
N VAL A 149 9.56 -5.22 0.45
CA VAL A 149 9.53 -4.10 1.40
C VAL A 149 8.11 -3.55 1.46
N TRP A 150 7.45 -3.74 2.61
CA TRP A 150 6.09 -3.32 2.89
C TRP A 150 6.01 -1.86 3.35
N LEU A 151 5.19 -1.08 2.66
CA LEU A 151 4.90 0.32 2.95
C LEU A 151 3.44 0.43 3.43
N HIS A 152 3.25 0.73 4.72
CA HIS A 152 1.92 0.77 5.33
C HIS A 152 1.04 1.92 4.80
N GLY A 153 -0.28 1.76 4.97
CA GLY A 153 -1.33 2.73 4.66
C GLY A 153 -1.45 3.87 5.67
N GLY A 154 -2.69 4.27 5.97
CA GLY A 154 -3.00 5.40 6.86
C GLY A 154 -2.84 6.77 6.19
N GLY A 155 -3.03 6.82 4.87
CA GLY A 155 -2.67 7.98 4.06
C GLY A 155 -1.19 8.30 4.22
N PHE A 156 -0.89 9.57 4.48
CA PHE A 156 0.45 10.03 4.85
C PHE A 156 0.53 10.48 6.32
N ALA A 157 -0.51 10.23 7.12
CA ALA A 157 -0.67 10.82 8.45
C ALA A 157 -0.75 9.81 9.60
N ARG A 158 -1.03 8.54 9.30
CA ARG A 158 -1.24 7.47 10.28
C ARG A 158 -0.62 6.15 9.80
N GLY A 159 -0.58 5.20 10.72
CA GLY A 159 -0.11 3.83 10.56
C GLY A 159 1.34 3.59 10.92
N ASN A 160 1.74 2.33 10.78
CA ASN A 160 3.10 1.86 11.05
C ASN A 160 3.30 0.49 10.36
N GLY A 161 4.54 -0.04 10.36
CA GLY A 161 4.91 -1.28 9.69
C GLY A 161 4.31 -2.57 10.26
N ILE A 162 3.50 -2.51 11.33
CA ILE A 162 2.87 -3.66 12.00
C ILE A 162 1.37 -3.44 12.27
N GLU A 163 0.80 -2.38 11.69
CA GLU A 163 -0.49 -1.81 12.08
C GLU A 163 -1.63 -2.84 12.14
N GLN A 164 -1.74 -3.72 11.14
CA GLN A 164 -2.73 -4.82 11.16
C GLN A 164 -2.03 -6.17 11.31
N ASP A 165 -2.72 -7.14 11.92
CA ASP A 165 -2.21 -8.52 12.05
C ASP A 165 -1.93 -9.17 10.70
N GLY A 166 -2.63 -8.72 9.65
CA GLY A 166 -2.41 -9.11 8.27
C GLY A 166 -1.03 -8.74 7.72
N TYR A 167 -0.26 -7.85 8.36
CA TYR A 167 1.04 -7.36 7.87
C TYR A 167 2.21 -8.27 8.24
N ASP A 168 2.02 -9.28 9.10
CA ASP A 168 3.13 -10.12 9.58
C ASP A 168 3.80 -10.92 8.45
N GLY A 169 5.11 -10.74 8.28
CA GLY A 169 5.86 -11.31 7.17
C GLY A 169 6.16 -12.82 7.25
N GLU A 170 5.84 -13.50 8.35
CA GLU A 170 6.29 -14.88 8.57
C GLU A 170 5.74 -15.85 7.52
N ASN A 171 4.44 -15.79 7.23
CA ASN A 171 3.80 -16.78 6.36
C ASN A 171 4.28 -16.67 4.92
N ILE A 172 4.41 -15.45 4.38
CA ILE A 172 4.92 -15.24 3.04
C ILE A 172 6.42 -15.53 2.92
N ALA A 173 7.22 -15.16 3.93
CA ALA A 173 8.66 -15.50 3.96
C ALA A 173 8.87 -17.02 3.93
N ARG A 174 8.09 -17.75 4.72
CA ARG A 174 8.11 -19.22 4.75
C ARG A 174 7.68 -19.83 3.43
N TYR A 175 6.50 -19.47 2.95
CA TYR A 175 5.89 -20.10 1.79
C TYR A 175 6.68 -19.80 0.52
N GLY A 176 7.10 -18.54 0.34
CA GLY A 176 7.76 -18.06 -0.87
C GLY A 176 9.29 -18.20 -0.91
N ASP A 177 9.91 -18.52 0.23
CA ASP A 177 11.37 -18.42 0.43
C ASP A 177 11.89 -17.03 0.04
N ILE A 178 11.32 -15.99 0.66
CA ILE A 178 11.65 -14.57 0.44
C ILE A 178 12.10 -13.90 1.74
N VAL A 179 12.78 -12.75 1.63
CA VAL A 179 12.96 -11.84 2.77
C VAL A 179 11.83 -10.82 2.76
N PHE A 180 11.17 -10.63 3.89
CA PHE A 180 10.13 -9.61 4.06
C PHE A 180 10.61 -8.54 5.03
N CYS A 181 10.44 -7.28 4.66
CA CYS A 181 10.73 -6.12 5.49
C CYS A 181 9.47 -5.28 5.67
N SER A 182 9.20 -4.81 6.89
CA SER A 182 8.23 -3.72 7.12
C SER A 182 8.91 -2.52 7.74
N VAL A 183 8.44 -1.32 7.42
CA VAL A 183 9.11 -0.06 7.77
C VAL A 183 8.15 0.92 8.43
N ASN A 184 8.64 1.64 9.43
CA ASN A 184 8.06 2.89 9.90
C ASN A 184 8.72 4.06 9.16
N HIS A 185 8.07 5.21 9.07
CA HIS A 185 8.64 6.47 8.54
C HIS A 185 7.88 7.66 9.11
N ARG A 186 8.40 8.90 9.02
CA ARG A 186 7.67 10.08 9.51
C ARG A 186 6.36 10.31 8.76
N LEU A 187 5.37 10.77 9.50
CA LEU A 187 3.99 10.97 9.04
C LEU A 187 3.50 12.38 9.36
N GLY A 188 2.40 12.77 8.72
CA GLY A 188 1.64 13.97 9.02
C GLY A 188 2.51 15.23 9.03
N PRO A 189 2.28 16.16 9.98
CA PRO A 189 3.07 17.39 10.08
C PRO A 189 4.58 17.18 10.22
N LEU A 190 5.01 16.08 10.84
CA LEU A 190 6.43 15.80 11.06
C LEU A 190 7.13 15.27 9.79
N GLY A 191 6.37 14.67 8.88
CA GLY A 191 6.88 14.13 7.62
C GLY A 191 6.71 15.07 6.42
N PHE A 192 5.75 16.01 6.47
CA PHE A 192 5.24 16.70 5.28
C PHE A 192 4.87 18.18 5.51
N SER A 193 5.51 18.85 6.47
CA SER A 193 5.39 20.32 6.59
C SER A 193 6.44 20.98 5.72
N ASP A 194 5.99 21.66 4.67
CA ASP A 194 6.88 22.37 3.75
C ASP A 194 7.21 23.78 4.27
N PHE A 195 8.43 23.90 4.75
CA PHE A 195 9.05 25.13 5.22
C PHE A 195 10.00 25.76 4.22
N ALA A 196 10.15 25.24 2.99
CA ALA A 196 11.09 25.74 2.01
C ALA A 196 10.87 27.24 1.71
N GLY A 197 9.61 27.67 1.56
CA GLY A 197 9.25 29.05 1.28
C GLY A 197 9.64 30.05 2.37
N ALA A 198 9.71 29.62 3.64
CA ALA A 198 10.05 30.49 4.77
C ALA A 198 11.50 30.31 5.25
N GLY A 199 11.98 29.07 5.28
CA GLY A 199 13.29 28.67 5.82
C GLY A 199 14.40 28.52 4.76
N GLY A 200 14.10 28.71 3.47
CA GLY A 200 15.06 28.66 2.38
C GLY A 200 15.72 27.28 2.20
N GLU A 201 16.96 27.28 1.70
CA GLU A 201 17.67 26.04 1.30
C GLU A 201 17.80 25.01 2.43
N LYS A 202 17.94 25.46 3.68
CA LYS A 202 18.01 24.56 4.85
C LYS A 202 16.79 23.64 4.92
N TYR A 203 15.60 24.15 4.58
CA TYR A 203 14.33 23.45 4.66
C TYR A 203 13.79 23.01 3.29
N ALA A 204 14.63 23.01 2.25
CA ALA A 204 14.19 22.77 0.87
C ALA A 204 13.50 21.40 0.64
N SER A 205 13.79 20.41 1.50
CA SER A 205 13.20 19.06 1.43
C SER A 205 12.14 18.79 2.51
N SER A 206 11.82 19.79 3.33
CA SER A 206 10.96 19.62 4.53
C SER A 206 9.56 19.09 4.22
N GLY A 207 9.00 19.44 3.05
CA GLY A 207 7.72 18.92 2.55
C GLY A 207 7.73 17.43 2.19
N ASN A 208 8.91 16.79 2.11
CA ASN A 208 9.07 15.43 1.60
C ASN A 208 9.90 14.51 2.51
N VAL A 209 10.24 14.93 3.73
CA VAL A 209 11.13 14.13 4.60
C VAL A 209 10.57 12.76 4.97
N GLY A 210 9.23 12.63 5.09
CA GLY A 210 8.58 11.34 5.27
C GLY A 210 8.77 10.39 4.07
N MET A 211 8.91 10.91 2.84
CA MET A 211 9.28 10.08 1.67
C MET A 211 10.77 9.78 1.64
N LEU A 212 11.62 10.73 2.02
CA LEU A 212 13.08 10.54 2.10
C LEU A 212 13.45 9.50 3.16
N ASP A 213 12.66 9.36 4.23
CA ASP A 213 12.79 8.27 5.19
C ASP A 213 12.63 6.89 4.54
N LEU A 214 11.71 6.75 3.58
CA LEU A 214 11.52 5.50 2.84
C LEU A 214 12.67 5.25 1.87
N VAL A 215 13.24 6.30 1.28
CA VAL A 215 14.49 6.20 0.51
C VAL A 215 15.61 5.66 1.40
N ALA A 216 15.81 6.22 2.60
CA ALA A 216 16.84 5.75 3.53
C ALA A 216 16.61 4.30 3.99
N ALA A 217 15.36 3.87 4.18
CA ALA A 217 15.05 2.47 4.47
C ALA A 217 15.42 1.54 3.30
N LEU A 218 15.20 1.97 2.05
CA LEU A 218 15.60 1.22 0.87
C LEU A 218 17.12 1.20 0.66
N GLU A 219 17.83 2.27 1.01
CA GLU A 219 19.30 2.30 1.07
C GLU A 219 19.83 1.33 2.12
N TRP A 220 19.19 1.28 3.29
CA TRP A 220 19.51 0.27 4.30
C TRP A 220 19.32 -1.15 3.75
N VAL A 221 18.22 -1.42 3.02
CA VAL A 221 18.00 -2.72 2.38
C VAL A 221 19.11 -3.02 1.38
N ARG A 222 19.46 -2.09 0.48
CA ARG A 222 20.57 -2.23 -0.48
C ARG A 222 21.87 -2.63 0.21
N ASP A 223 22.20 -1.97 1.32
CA ASP A 223 23.51 -2.09 1.96
C ASP A 223 23.61 -3.27 2.95
N ASN A 224 22.47 -3.82 3.41
CA ASN A 224 22.46 -4.79 4.52
C ASN A 224 21.76 -6.11 4.20
N ILE A 225 20.81 -6.17 3.26
CA ILE A 225 19.87 -7.31 3.17
C ILE A 225 20.55 -8.63 2.76
N GLU A 226 21.74 -8.59 2.14
CA GLU A 226 22.53 -9.78 1.85
C GLU A 226 22.89 -10.56 3.13
N ALA A 227 23.16 -9.87 4.24
CA ALA A 227 23.45 -10.50 5.53
C ALA A 227 22.23 -11.23 6.13
N PHE A 228 21.03 -10.91 5.64
CA PHE A 228 19.76 -11.55 6.00
C PHE A 228 19.29 -12.56 4.92
N GLY A 229 20.16 -12.89 3.96
CA GLY A 229 19.91 -13.84 2.89
C GLY A 229 19.04 -13.31 1.75
N GLY A 230 18.83 -12.00 1.67
CA GLY A 230 18.13 -11.33 0.58
C GLY A 230 19.03 -10.93 -0.58
N ASP A 231 18.42 -10.59 -1.71
CA ASP A 231 19.09 -10.06 -2.90
C ASP A 231 18.80 -8.56 -3.05
N PRO A 232 19.79 -7.68 -2.83
CA PRO A 232 19.61 -6.24 -3.02
C PRO A 232 19.38 -5.87 -4.49
N GLN A 233 19.58 -6.80 -5.43
CA GLN A 233 19.28 -6.62 -6.86
C GLN A 233 17.92 -7.18 -7.27
N ASN A 234 17.11 -7.64 -6.31
CA ASN A 234 15.76 -8.11 -6.56
C ASN A 234 14.81 -7.68 -5.43
N VAL A 235 14.57 -6.38 -5.35
CA VAL A 235 13.70 -5.76 -4.36
C VAL A 235 12.36 -5.37 -4.99
N THR A 236 11.27 -5.79 -4.35
CA THR A 236 9.90 -5.39 -4.66
C THR A 236 9.39 -4.49 -3.55
N ILE A 237 8.96 -3.27 -3.88
CA ILE A 237 8.21 -2.44 -2.93
C ILE A 237 6.71 -2.72 -3.09
N MET A 238 6.01 -2.83 -1.97
CA MET A 238 4.58 -3.10 -1.95
C MET A 238 3.91 -2.27 -0.87
N GLY A 239 2.77 -1.66 -1.17
CA GLY A 239 2.04 -0.88 -0.18
C GLY A 239 0.56 -0.77 -0.49
N GLN A 240 -0.23 -0.49 0.56
CA GLN A 240 -1.68 -0.39 0.47
C GLN A 240 -2.20 1.00 0.85
N SER A 241 -3.23 1.49 0.16
CA SER A 241 -3.83 2.81 0.40
C SER A 241 -2.80 3.94 0.23
N GLY A 242 -2.59 4.75 1.27
CA GLY A 242 -1.47 5.68 1.34
C GLY A 242 -0.11 5.03 1.04
N GLY A 243 0.09 3.77 1.43
CA GLY A 243 1.25 2.95 1.06
C GLY A 243 1.37 2.68 -0.43
N GLY A 244 0.25 2.43 -1.12
CA GLY A 244 0.24 2.31 -2.58
C GLY A 244 0.58 3.63 -3.26
N ALA A 245 0.09 4.76 -2.72
CA ALA A 245 0.52 6.08 -3.16
C ALA A 245 2.02 6.34 -2.87
N LYS A 246 2.57 5.89 -1.73
CA LYS A 246 4.01 5.95 -1.42
C LYS A 246 4.83 5.16 -2.47
N VAL A 247 4.34 3.98 -2.90
CA VAL A 247 4.96 3.22 -4.01
C VAL A 247 5.00 4.05 -5.30
N CYS A 248 3.88 4.67 -5.70
CA CYS A 248 3.85 5.54 -6.89
C CYS A 248 4.85 6.72 -6.77
N ASN A 249 4.89 7.38 -5.61
CA ASN A 249 5.83 8.47 -5.35
C ASN A 249 7.29 7.99 -5.45
N LEU A 250 7.66 6.86 -4.83
CA LEU A 250 9.01 6.30 -4.93
C LEU A 250 9.40 5.96 -6.38
N CYS A 251 8.46 5.49 -7.22
CA CYS A 251 8.70 5.31 -8.66
C CYS A 251 8.96 6.64 -9.39
N ALA A 252 8.50 7.78 -8.85
CA ALA A 252 8.69 9.10 -9.42
C ALA A 252 9.89 9.86 -8.83
N MET A 253 10.40 9.45 -7.65
CA MET A 253 11.51 10.12 -6.97
C MET A 253 12.87 9.79 -7.60
N PRO A 254 13.72 10.79 -7.93
CA PRO A 254 15.07 10.52 -8.43
C PRO A 254 15.97 9.87 -7.37
N ALA A 255 15.79 10.20 -6.08
CA ALA A 255 16.58 9.65 -4.98
C ALA A 255 16.34 8.14 -4.77
N ALA A 256 15.21 7.60 -5.21
CA ALA A 256 14.89 6.17 -5.09
C ALA A 256 15.40 5.33 -6.27
N LYS A 257 16.04 5.96 -7.26
CA LYS A 257 16.42 5.33 -8.52
C LYS A 257 17.42 4.19 -8.30
N GLY A 258 17.02 2.99 -8.72
CA GLY A 258 17.84 1.78 -8.61
C GLY A 258 17.82 1.09 -7.24
N LEU A 259 17.04 1.59 -6.28
CA LEU A 259 16.89 0.96 -4.96
C LEU A 259 15.85 -0.17 -4.93
N PHE A 260 15.02 -0.25 -5.97
CA PHE A 260 14.05 -1.33 -6.15
C PHE A 260 13.83 -1.64 -7.62
N HIS A 261 13.27 -2.82 -7.89
CA HIS A 261 13.24 -3.43 -9.21
C HIS A 261 11.83 -3.76 -9.67
N LYS A 262 10.85 -3.74 -8.76
CA LYS A 262 9.43 -4.01 -9.00
C LYS A 262 8.55 -3.26 -8.00
N ALA A 263 7.33 -2.92 -8.40
CA ALA A 263 6.41 -2.14 -7.58
C ALA A 263 5.01 -2.78 -7.55
N VAL A 264 4.39 -2.83 -6.37
CA VAL A 264 3.00 -3.28 -6.18
C VAL A 264 2.24 -2.23 -5.39
N ALA A 265 1.23 -1.60 -6.00
CA ALA A 265 0.39 -0.63 -5.31
C ALA A 265 -1.04 -1.17 -5.18
N LEU A 266 -1.47 -1.38 -3.94
CA LEU A 266 -2.79 -1.89 -3.58
C LEU A 266 -3.68 -0.72 -3.14
N SER A 267 -4.86 -0.57 -3.73
CA SER A 267 -5.88 0.42 -3.37
C SER A 267 -5.31 1.84 -3.17
N GLY A 268 -4.26 2.16 -3.92
CA GLY A 268 -3.44 3.34 -3.72
C GLY A 268 -2.75 3.70 -5.02
N ASN A 269 -2.89 4.95 -5.45
CA ASN A 269 -2.37 5.43 -6.71
C ASN A 269 -1.97 6.91 -6.59
N ALA A 270 -1.00 7.32 -7.38
CA ALA A 270 -0.63 8.72 -7.52
C ALA A 270 -0.03 8.97 -8.91
N THR A 271 -0.49 10.03 -9.57
CA THR A 271 0.12 10.57 -10.79
C THR A 271 0.65 11.98 -10.60
N ARG A 272 0.44 12.59 -9.42
CA ARG A 272 0.92 13.92 -9.03
C ARG A 272 1.10 13.96 -7.51
N ALA A 273 2.03 14.81 -7.06
CA ALA A 273 2.19 15.19 -5.66
C ALA A 273 1.30 16.39 -5.31
N ASN A 274 1.29 16.79 -4.04
CA ASN A 274 0.58 17.98 -3.56
C ASN A 274 1.18 19.26 -4.16
N SER A 275 0.36 20.32 -4.28
CA SER A 275 0.82 21.62 -4.79
C SER A 275 1.88 22.22 -3.86
N LYS A 276 2.98 22.66 -4.45
CA LYS A 276 4.04 23.41 -3.76
C LYS A 276 3.51 24.70 -3.14
N GLU A 277 2.71 25.44 -3.91
CA GLU A 277 2.13 26.72 -3.47
C GLU A 277 1.25 26.53 -2.23
N TYR A 278 0.42 25.48 -2.20
CA TYR A 278 -0.36 25.14 -1.01
C TYR A 278 0.55 24.77 0.17
N ALA A 279 1.54 23.91 -0.06
CA ALA A 279 2.39 23.40 1.01
C ALA A 279 3.23 24.51 1.68
N GLU A 280 3.83 25.42 0.89
CA GLU A 280 4.57 26.58 1.39
C GLU A 280 3.65 27.58 2.12
N ALA A 281 2.41 27.75 1.65
CA ALA A 281 1.39 28.55 2.34
C ALA A 281 1.02 27.95 3.70
N LEU A 282 0.93 26.62 3.78
CA LEU A 282 0.71 25.89 5.03
C LEU A 282 1.90 26.02 5.99
N GLY A 283 3.14 25.85 5.53
CA GLY A 283 4.32 26.09 6.37
C GLY A 283 4.36 27.51 6.94
N SER A 284 4.00 28.50 6.13
CA SER A 284 3.87 29.90 6.58
C SER A 284 2.73 30.08 7.59
N ALA A 285 1.62 29.34 7.44
CA ALA A 285 0.52 29.36 8.39
C ALA A 285 0.90 28.75 9.73
N ILE A 286 1.71 27.67 9.74
CA ILE A 286 2.24 27.06 10.96
C ILE A 286 3.09 28.05 11.76
N LEU A 287 3.97 28.80 11.09
CA LEU A 287 4.78 29.85 11.74
C LEU A 287 3.89 30.95 12.35
N ARG A 288 2.87 31.42 11.61
CA ARG A 288 1.92 32.41 12.13
C ARG A 288 1.13 31.89 13.33
N GLU A 289 0.64 30.66 13.28
CA GLU A 289 -0.06 30.01 14.38
C GLU A 289 0.86 29.87 15.62
N ALA A 290 2.17 29.68 15.42
CA ALA A 290 3.17 29.66 16.49
C ALA A 290 3.55 31.05 17.04
N GLY A 291 3.12 32.13 16.37
CA GLY A 291 3.60 33.48 16.67
C GLY A 291 5.08 33.70 16.34
N LEU A 292 5.62 32.96 15.36
CA LEU A 292 7.01 33.01 14.93
C LEU A 292 7.15 33.67 13.56
N ASP A 293 8.27 34.37 13.34
CA ASP A 293 8.71 34.76 12.00
C ASP A 293 9.66 33.73 11.37
N ALA A 294 10.00 33.94 10.09
CA ALA A 294 10.86 33.04 9.32
C ALA A 294 12.27 32.85 9.93
N SER A 295 12.81 33.86 10.63
CA SER A 295 14.12 33.77 11.29
C SER A 295 14.10 32.89 12.54
N GLN A 296 12.91 32.61 13.07
CA GLN A 296 12.70 31.82 14.28
C GLN A 296 12.24 30.39 14.02
N ILE A 297 12.20 29.95 12.75
CA ILE A 297 11.70 28.63 12.33
C ILE A 297 12.33 27.45 13.09
N ASP A 298 13.62 27.56 13.42
CA ASP A 298 14.37 26.55 14.19
C ASP A 298 13.77 26.29 15.58
N SER A 299 13.00 27.24 16.12
CA SER A 299 12.30 27.08 17.40
C SER A 299 11.23 25.97 17.34
N LEU A 300 10.66 25.70 16.16
CA LEU A 300 9.71 24.60 15.96
C LEU A 300 10.36 23.23 16.17
N GLN A 301 11.68 23.12 15.98
CA GLN A 301 12.43 21.87 16.20
C GLN A 301 12.52 21.49 17.70
N GLN A 302 12.37 22.47 18.59
CA GLN A 302 12.49 22.29 20.05
C GLN A 302 11.14 22.02 20.73
N MET A 303 10.02 22.19 20.02
CA MET A 303 8.70 21.95 20.58
C MET A 303 8.49 20.46 20.92
N PRO A 304 7.76 20.09 21.97
CA PRO A 304 7.23 18.73 22.10
C PRO A 304 6.41 18.36 20.86
N TRP A 305 6.53 17.10 20.38
CA TRP A 305 5.93 16.72 19.11
C TRP A 305 4.39 16.79 19.17
N GLU A 306 3.77 16.55 20.33
CA GLU A 306 2.33 16.65 20.55
C GLU A 306 1.83 18.09 20.36
N GLU A 307 2.60 19.05 20.88
CA GLU A 307 2.31 20.47 20.77
C GLU A 307 2.46 20.94 19.34
N TYR A 308 3.57 20.57 18.68
CA TYR A 308 3.79 20.89 17.28
C TYR A 308 2.72 20.28 16.36
N MET A 309 2.35 19.01 16.55
CA MET A 309 1.30 18.38 15.76
C MET A 309 -0.04 19.10 15.94
N SER A 310 -0.42 19.40 17.18
CA SER A 310 -1.67 20.12 17.46
C SER A 310 -1.68 21.53 16.86
N LEU A 311 -0.55 22.22 16.91
CA LEU A 311 -0.34 23.52 16.28
C LEU A 311 -0.49 23.43 14.75
N ALA A 312 0.20 22.48 14.11
CA ALA A 312 0.19 22.33 12.67
C ALA A 312 -1.19 21.89 12.13
N GLU A 313 -1.90 21.03 12.87
CA GLU A 313 -3.28 20.65 12.56
C GLU A 313 -4.23 21.86 12.61
N ARG A 314 -4.12 22.75 13.61
CA ARG A 314 -4.91 23.99 13.66
C ARG A 314 -4.59 24.93 12.49
N ALA A 315 -3.32 25.11 12.17
CA ALA A 315 -2.90 25.93 11.04
C ALA A 315 -3.49 25.41 9.71
N ALA A 316 -3.52 24.09 9.52
CA ALA A 316 -4.13 23.45 8.36
C ALA A 316 -5.65 23.66 8.31
N GLN A 317 -6.34 23.53 9.44
CA GLN A 317 -7.78 23.80 9.54
C GLN A 317 -8.11 25.25 9.16
N HIS A 318 -7.43 26.23 9.78
CA HIS A 318 -7.63 27.65 9.47
C HIS A 318 -7.33 27.98 8.00
N LEU A 319 -6.30 27.36 7.42
CA LEU A 319 -5.96 27.58 6.01
C LEU A 319 -7.05 27.05 5.06
N ASN A 320 -7.62 25.88 5.36
CA ASN A 320 -8.65 25.23 4.54
C ASN A 320 -10.02 25.94 4.61
N GLU A 321 -10.24 26.79 5.62
CA GLU A 321 -11.41 27.68 5.71
C GLU A 321 -11.33 28.88 4.75
N ILE A 322 -10.14 29.20 4.23
CA ILE A 322 -9.94 30.33 3.31
C ILE A 322 -10.45 29.95 1.90
N PRO A 323 -11.49 30.63 1.37
CA PRO A 323 -12.00 30.33 0.04
C PRO A 323 -10.91 30.50 -1.04
N GLY A 324 -10.76 29.49 -1.91
CA GLY A 324 -9.80 29.50 -3.02
C GLY A 324 -8.44 28.85 -2.72
N VAL A 325 -8.15 28.52 -1.45
CA VAL A 325 -7.02 27.64 -1.10
C VAL A 325 -7.54 26.19 -1.18
N GLY A 326 -6.94 25.36 -2.02
CA GLY A 326 -7.52 24.08 -2.46
C GLY A 326 -7.94 23.13 -1.31
N GLN A 327 -9.19 22.64 -1.35
CA GLN A 327 -9.78 21.72 -0.35
C GLN A 327 -9.16 20.32 -0.27
N ARG A 328 -8.17 20.01 -1.13
CA ARG A 328 -7.38 18.76 -1.09
C ARG A 328 -5.99 18.97 -0.48
N GLY A 329 -5.80 20.08 0.21
CA GLY A 329 -4.56 20.41 0.87
C GLY A 329 -4.46 19.81 2.27
N GLY A 330 -3.30 19.24 2.57
CA GLY A 330 -2.93 18.74 3.88
C GLY A 330 -1.47 18.28 3.89
N PHE A 331 -1.10 17.56 4.94
CA PHE A 331 0.24 17.00 5.10
C PHE A 331 0.42 15.75 4.22
N ALA A 332 1.01 15.92 3.04
CA ALA A 332 1.26 14.90 2.04
C ALA A 332 2.48 15.28 1.18
N PRO A 333 3.08 14.34 0.41
CA PRO A 333 4.27 14.63 -0.41
C PRO A 333 4.03 15.79 -1.38
N VAL A 334 5.03 16.65 -1.54
CA VAL A 334 4.96 17.92 -2.26
C VAL A 334 5.69 17.83 -3.60
N GLY A 335 5.06 18.30 -4.67
CA GLY A 335 5.68 18.42 -6.00
C GLY A 335 6.60 19.62 -6.08
N ASP A 336 7.79 19.50 -5.49
CA ASP A 336 8.76 20.60 -5.33
C ASP A 336 9.72 20.78 -6.52
N GLY A 337 9.71 19.84 -7.47
CA GLY A 337 10.63 19.82 -8.62
C GLY A 337 12.06 19.40 -8.26
N ARG A 338 12.28 18.95 -7.02
CA ARG A 338 13.57 18.52 -6.43
C ARG A 338 13.50 17.06 -6.00
N ASP A 339 12.70 16.77 -4.98
CA ASP A 339 12.51 15.44 -4.41
C ASP A 339 11.36 14.71 -5.14
N LEU A 340 10.33 15.44 -5.57
CA LEU A 340 9.17 14.90 -6.31
C LEU A 340 8.76 15.81 -7.48
N PRO A 341 8.11 15.24 -8.53
CA PRO A 341 7.76 16.02 -9.70
C PRO A 341 6.78 17.13 -9.34
N ASP A 342 7.03 18.35 -9.84
CA ASP A 342 6.05 19.45 -9.79
C ASP A 342 4.91 19.29 -10.82
N GLY A 343 4.96 18.22 -11.61
CA GLY A 343 4.01 17.90 -12.67
C GLY A 343 3.52 16.45 -12.61
N GLU A 344 2.95 15.97 -13.71
CA GLU A 344 2.49 14.59 -13.81
C GLU A 344 3.67 13.61 -13.82
N PHE A 345 3.55 12.56 -13.03
CA PHE A 345 4.53 11.50 -12.91
C PHE A 345 4.59 10.72 -14.22
N TYR A 346 5.77 10.15 -14.50
CA TYR A 346 6.00 9.24 -15.62
C TYR A 346 5.86 9.83 -17.03
N THR A 347 5.47 11.09 -17.20
CA THR A 347 5.25 11.72 -18.51
C THR A 347 6.23 12.87 -18.79
N GLY A 348 6.40 13.24 -20.06
CA GLY A 348 7.20 14.37 -20.48
C GLY A 348 8.63 14.36 -19.92
N ARG A 349 9.01 15.44 -19.19
CA ARG A 349 10.34 15.54 -18.56
C ARG A 349 10.53 14.54 -17.40
N TYR A 350 9.44 14.05 -16.81
CA TYR A 350 9.46 13.16 -15.63
C TYR A 350 9.51 11.67 -15.97
N ARG A 351 9.34 11.30 -17.24
CA ARG A 351 9.32 9.89 -17.69
C ARG A 351 10.54 9.06 -17.29
N THR A 352 11.71 9.69 -17.15
CA THR A 352 12.99 9.03 -16.78
C THR A 352 13.55 9.48 -15.43
N TRP A 353 12.81 10.31 -14.70
CA TRP A 353 13.34 10.98 -13.52
C TRP A 353 13.49 10.02 -12.34
N GLY A 354 12.44 9.24 -12.04
CA GLY A 354 12.50 8.13 -11.08
C GLY A 354 12.86 6.78 -11.72
N THR A 355 12.32 5.70 -11.14
CA THR A 355 12.60 4.31 -11.55
C THR A 355 11.52 3.76 -12.47
N ASP A 356 11.88 3.38 -13.69
CA ASP A 356 11.00 2.61 -14.58
C ASP A 356 11.11 1.10 -14.25
N VAL A 357 10.14 0.58 -13.51
CA VAL A 357 10.05 -0.84 -13.13
C VAL A 357 8.69 -1.47 -13.49
N PRO A 358 8.61 -2.81 -13.61
CA PRO A 358 7.35 -3.53 -13.63
C PRO A 358 6.44 -3.12 -12.48
N MET A 359 5.15 -2.92 -12.75
CA MET A 359 4.19 -2.49 -11.74
C MET A 359 2.91 -3.32 -11.74
N LEU A 360 2.48 -3.76 -10.57
CA LEU A 360 1.18 -4.38 -10.34
C LEU A 360 0.29 -3.38 -9.58
N LEU A 361 -0.87 -3.07 -10.15
CA LEU A 361 -1.90 -2.24 -9.55
C LEU A 361 -3.07 -3.12 -9.14
N CYS A 362 -3.53 -3.04 -7.90
CA CYS A 362 -4.73 -3.72 -7.42
C CYS A 362 -5.65 -2.70 -6.78
N SER A 363 -6.97 -2.85 -6.96
CA SER A 363 -7.99 -2.19 -6.15
C SER A 363 -9.00 -3.22 -5.69
N THR A 364 -9.87 -2.90 -4.73
CA THR A 364 -10.99 -3.75 -4.34
C THR A 364 -12.28 -3.29 -5.05
N PHE A 365 -13.30 -4.16 -5.12
CA PHE A 365 -14.60 -3.81 -5.72
C PHE A 365 -15.35 -2.76 -4.91
N HIS A 366 -15.21 -2.84 -3.58
CA HIS A 366 -16.06 -2.12 -2.62
C HIS A 366 -15.23 -1.29 -1.63
N GLU A 367 -14.17 -0.63 -2.12
CA GLU A 367 -13.24 0.22 -1.34
C GLU A 367 -13.96 1.06 -0.27
N TRP A 368 -14.97 1.82 -0.68
CA TRP A 368 -15.70 2.75 0.19
C TRP A 368 -17.14 2.31 0.41
N ASN A 369 -17.31 1.10 0.93
CA ASN A 369 -18.62 0.48 1.10
C ASN A 369 -19.56 1.27 2.06
N PRO A 370 -20.66 1.89 1.58
CA PRO A 370 -21.45 2.84 2.37
C PRO A 370 -22.16 2.22 3.57
N ASP A 371 -22.63 0.98 3.42
CA ASP A 371 -23.34 0.24 4.46
C ASP A 371 -22.38 -0.47 5.43
N ARG A 372 -21.05 -0.22 5.40
CA ARG A 372 -20.07 -0.96 6.22
C ARG A 372 -20.38 -0.92 7.72
N ASP A 373 -20.86 0.20 8.24
CA ASP A 373 -21.24 0.34 9.66
C ASP A 373 -22.74 0.61 9.85
N ASP A 374 -23.53 0.62 8.77
CA ASP A 374 -24.97 0.92 8.78
C ASP A 374 -25.77 -0.13 8.00
N PRO A 375 -26.37 -1.13 8.67
CA PRO A 375 -27.15 -2.16 8.00
C PRO A 375 -28.49 -1.66 7.42
N GLU A 376 -28.99 -0.48 7.80
CA GLU A 376 -30.27 0.03 7.27
C GLU A 376 -30.16 0.38 5.77
N LEU A 377 -28.96 0.76 5.33
CA LEU A 377 -28.64 1.09 3.95
C LEU A 377 -28.72 -0.09 2.98
N GLU A 378 -28.74 -1.34 3.47
CA GLU A 378 -28.97 -2.53 2.62
C GLU A 378 -30.33 -2.50 1.90
N SER A 379 -31.28 -1.71 2.41
CA SER A 379 -32.63 -1.55 1.84
C SER A 379 -32.78 -0.35 0.88
N VAL A 380 -31.70 0.38 0.59
CA VAL A 380 -31.73 1.59 -0.26
C VAL A 380 -32.28 1.28 -1.66
N THR A 381 -33.07 2.21 -2.21
CA THR A 381 -33.56 2.11 -3.60
C THR A 381 -32.60 2.76 -4.57
N THR A 382 -32.74 2.50 -5.87
CA THR A 382 -31.94 3.16 -6.91
C THR A 382 -32.09 4.68 -6.87
N GLU A 383 -33.29 5.20 -6.63
CA GLU A 383 -33.55 6.63 -6.44
C GLU A 383 -32.80 7.17 -5.21
N GLY A 384 -32.84 6.44 -4.10
CA GLY A 384 -32.09 6.79 -2.89
C GLY A 384 -30.57 6.85 -3.13
N VAL A 385 -30.02 5.93 -3.93
CA VAL A 385 -28.61 5.99 -4.34
C VAL A 385 -28.31 7.26 -5.13
N VAL A 386 -29.17 7.64 -6.08
CA VAL A 386 -29.01 8.90 -6.83
C VAL A 386 -29.05 10.10 -5.89
N GLU A 387 -29.97 10.13 -4.93
CA GLU A 387 -30.08 11.20 -3.92
C GLU A 387 -28.80 11.30 -3.08
N HIS A 388 -28.27 10.19 -2.57
CA HIS A 388 -27.03 10.16 -1.78
C HIS A 388 -25.79 10.58 -2.58
N LEU A 389 -25.77 10.33 -3.88
CA LEU A 389 -24.67 10.69 -4.77
C LEU A 389 -24.75 12.14 -5.27
N THR A 390 -25.92 12.77 -5.24
CA THR A 390 -26.15 14.14 -5.73
C THR A 390 -25.27 15.20 -5.06
N PRO A 391 -25.01 15.17 -3.75
CA PRO A 391 -24.06 16.10 -3.13
C PRO A 391 -22.64 16.04 -3.70
N VAL A 392 -22.23 14.88 -4.23
CA VAL A 392 -20.87 14.64 -4.74
C VAL A 392 -20.78 14.84 -6.25
N PHE A 393 -21.75 14.33 -7.01
CA PHE A 393 -21.70 14.32 -8.49
C PHE A 393 -22.71 15.26 -9.15
N GLY A 394 -23.57 15.92 -8.36
CA GLY A 394 -24.58 16.86 -8.85
C GLY A 394 -25.57 16.18 -9.80
N GLU A 395 -25.96 16.90 -10.85
CA GLU A 395 -26.91 16.45 -11.86
C GLU A 395 -26.48 15.18 -12.62
N ARG A 396 -25.17 14.83 -12.59
CA ARG A 396 -24.65 13.62 -13.24
C ARG A 396 -24.96 12.33 -12.48
N SER A 397 -25.40 12.42 -11.22
CA SER A 397 -25.60 11.26 -10.34
C SER A 397 -26.51 10.21 -10.96
N GLY A 398 -27.64 10.62 -11.55
CA GLY A 398 -28.57 9.72 -12.24
C GLY A 398 -27.92 8.97 -13.42
N ALA A 399 -27.20 9.70 -14.27
CA ALA A 399 -26.50 9.11 -15.42
C ALA A 399 -25.36 8.16 -15.01
N ILE A 400 -24.66 8.47 -13.92
CA ILE A 400 -23.62 7.58 -13.35
C ILE A 400 -24.26 6.28 -12.85
N VAL A 401 -25.33 6.37 -12.05
CA VAL A 401 -26.04 5.19 -11.53
C VAL A 401 -26.56 4.31 -12.68
N GLU A 402 -27.20 4.92 -13.69
CA GLU A 402 -27.69 4.20 -14.87
C GLU A 402 -26.56 3.49 -15.63
N ALA A 403 -25.42 4.16 -15.83
CA ALA A 403 -24.28 3.59 -16.55
C ALA A 403 -23.63 2.40 -15.82
N TYR A 404 -23.55 2.47 -14.48
CA TYR A 404 -23.10 1.35 -13.65
C TYR A 404 -24.10 0.21 -13.63
N ALA A 405 -25.40 0.49 -13.45
CA ALA A 405 -26.46 -0.53 -13.50
C ALA A 405 -26.49 -1.26 -14.85
N LYS A 406 -26.19 -0.57 -15.94
CA LYS A 406 -26.06 -1.18 -17.27
C LYS A 406 -24.84 -2.08 -17.40
N SER A 407 -23.72 -1.71 -16.78
CA SER A 407 -22.46 -2.46 -16.87
C SER A 407 -22.44 -3.65 -15.91
N PHE A 408 -23.21 -3.57 -14.82
CA PHE A 408 -23.32 -4.57 -13.77
C PHE A 408 -24.80 -4.81 -13.38
N PRO A 409 -25.60 -5.40 -14.29
CA PRO A 409 -27.05 -5.57 -14.10
C PRO A 409 -27.45 -6.51 -12.95
N GLU A 410 -26.51 -7.29 -12.43
CA GLU A 410 -26.69 -8.19 -11.30
C GLU A 410 -26.61 -7.51 -9.94
N LEU A 411 -26.02 -6.31 -9.86
CA LEU A 411 -25.78 -5.64 -8.58
C LEU A 411 -27.06 -5.00 -8.02
N ARG A 412 -27.23 -5.14 -6.71
CA ARG A 412 -28.28 -4.46 -5.93
C ARG A 412 -27.97 -2.96 -5.83
N PRO A 413 -28.96 -2.10 -5.50
CA PRO A 413 -28.72 -0.65 -5.37
C PRO A 413 -27.56 -0.29 -4.43
N ILE A 414 -27.45 -0.94 -3.27
CA ILE A 414 -26.35 -0.68 -2.34
C ILE A 414 -24.97 -1.10 -2.88
N GLU A 415 -24.90 -2.19 -3.64
CA GLU A 415 -23.67 -2.64 -4.31
C GLU A 415 -23.30 -1.69 -5.45
N LEU A 416 -24.29 -1.21 -6.22
CA LEU A 416 -24.10 -0.17 -7.24
C LEU A 416 -23.52 1.10 -6.61
N TRP A 417 -24.09 1.56 -5.50
CA TRP A 417 -23.56 2.70 -4.77
C TRP A 417 -22.09 2.47 -4.40
N SER A 418 -21.79 1.30 -3.81
CA SER A 418 -20.45 0.92 -3.37
C SER A 418 -19.42 0.90 -4.51
N VAL A 419 -19.72 0.27 -5.65
CA VAL A 419 -18.80 0.26 -6.80
C VAL A 419 -18.65 1.63 -7.47
N ILE A 420 -19.68 2.50 -7.42
CA ILE A 420 -19.61 3.87 -7.95
C ILE A 420 -18.65 4.72 -7.13
N VAL A 421 -18.77 4.71 -5.80
CA VAL A 421 -17.85 5.46 -4.93
C VAL A 421 -16.45 4.83 -4.87
N SER A 422 -16.35 3.54 -5.22
CA SER A 422 -15.10 2.77 -5.34
C SER A 422 -14.56 2.67 -6.78
N ASN A 423 -15.02 3.53 -7.68
CA ASN A 423 -14.68 3.46 -9.11
C ASN A 423 -13.17 3.46 -9.39
N ARG A 424 -12.77 2.83 -10.50
CA ARG A 424 -11.36 2.66 -10.84
C ARG A 424 -10.70 3.82 -11.61
N ARG A 425 -11.31 5.02 -11.69
CA ARG A 425 -10.78 6.13 -12.51
C ARG A 425 -9.32 6.46 -12.18
N GLY A 426 -8.98 6.56 -10.89
CA GLY A 426 -7.63 6.89 -10.43
C GLY A 426 -6.59 5.82 -10.80
N VAL A 427 -6.86 4.56 -10.43
CA VAL A 427 -5.93 3.45 -10.70
C VAL A 427 -5.73 3.19 -12.21
N VAL A 428 -6.80 3.31 -13.00
CA VAL A 428 -6.73 3.21 -14.47
C VAL A 428 -5.92 4.37 -15.06
N HIS A 429 -6.11 5.60 -14.56
CA HIS A 429 -5.33 6.74 -15.00
C HIS A 429 -3.83 6.54 -14.71
N THR A 430 -3.46 6.03 -13.53
CA THR A 430 -2.06 5.67 -13.21
C THR A 430 -1.50 4.62 -14.16
N ALA A 431 -2.26 3.56 -14.46
CA ALA A 431 -1.85 2.53 -15.42
C ALA A 431 -1.62 3.13 -16.82
N ASP A 432 -2.54 3.99 -17.27
CA ASP A 432 -2.47 4.66 -18.57
C ASP A 432 -1.23 5.55 -18.70
N VAL A 433 -0.96 6.44 -17.72
CA VAL A 433 0.20 7.34 -17.81
C VAL A 433 1.52 6.57 -17.81
N LYS A 434 1.61 5.50 -17.01
CA LYS A 434 2.80 4.64 -16.97
C LYS A 434 3.01 3.91 -18.29
N CYS A 435 1.95 3.33 -18.87
CA CYS A 435 2.05 2.63 -20.15
C CYS A 435 2.32 3.52 -21.37
N ARG A 436 1.96 4.81 -21.31
CA ARG A 436 2.15 5.73 -22.44
C ARG A 436 3.61 6.08 -22.70
N GLU A 437 4.38 6.34 -21.64
CA GLU A 437 5.75 6.88 -21.78
C GLU A 437 6.85 6.03 -21.14
N GLN A 438 6.51 5.05 -20.29
CA GLN A 438 7.47 4.11 -19.72
C GLN A 438 7.44 2.75 -20.41
N GLN A 439 8.54 1.99 -20.33
CA GLN A 439 8.71 0.75 -21.07
C GLN A 439 8.24 -0.48 -20.27
N SER A 440 8.42 -0.44 -18.94
CA SER A 440 8.13 -1.58 -18.09
C SER A 440 6.66 -2.01 -18.14
N PRO A 441 6.38 -3.32 -17.97
CA PRO A 441 5.02 -3.82 -17.99
C PRO A 441 4.22 -3.33 -16.78
N VAL A 442 2.94 -3.09 -17.02
CA VAL A 442 1.93 -2.84 -15.99
C VAL A 442 0.96 -4.02 -16.01
N TYR A 443 0.57 -4.50 -14.83
CA TYR A 443 -0.47 -5.50 -14.65
C TYR A 443 -1.52 -4.93 -13.71
N MET A 444 -2.80 -5.21 -13.99
CA MET A 444 -3.88 -4.80 -13.10
C MET A 444 -4.65 -5.97 -12.53
N ALA A 445 -5.03 -5.87 -11.27
CA ALA A 445 -5.98 -6.71 -10.57
C ALA A 445 -7.16 -5.90 -10.03
N TRP A 446 -8.29 -6.58 -9.85
CA TRP A 446 -9.44 -6.06 -9.13
C TRP A 446 -9.97 -7.14 -8.19
N PHE A 447 -9.83 -6.91 -6.88
CA PHE A 447 -10.17 -7.85 -5.83
C PHE A 447 -11.66 -7.78 -5.50
N GLY A 448 -12.36 -8.88 -5.74
CA GLY A 448 -13.81 -9.01 -5.62
C GLY A 448 -14.29 -10.03 -4.60
N TRP A 449 -13.39 -10.73 -3.89
CA TRP A 449 -13.82 -11.69 -2.86
C TRP A 449 -14.53 -10.98 -1.70
N GLU A 450 -15.70 -11.50 -1.33
CA GLU A 450 -16.58 -10.88 -0.34
C GLU A 450 -16.51 -11.60 1.01
N SER A 451 -16.30 -10.82 2.08
CA SER A 451 -16.30 -11.36 3.44
C SER A 451 -17.66 -11.91 3.84
N PRO A 452 -17.75 -13.13 4.41
CA PRO A 452 -19.02 -13.66 4.92
C PRO A 452 -19.47 -12.99 6.22
N LEU A 453 -18.64 -12.12 6.80
CA LEU A 453 -18.94 -11.42 8.03
C LEU A 453 -20.08 -10.40 7.84
N PHE A 454 -20.85 -10.18 8.90
CA PHE A 454 -22.00 -9.24 8.88
C PHE A 454 -22.99 -9.54 7.76
N ASP A 455 -23.34 -10.82 7.58
CA ASP A 455 -24.27 -11.29 6.55
C ASP A 455 -23.85 -10.95 5.11
N GLY A 456 -22.53 -10.86 4.87
CA GLY A 456 -21.96 -10.51 3.56
C GLY A 456 -21.81 -9.00 3.33
N ARG A 457 -22.38 -8.15 4.20
CA ARG A 457 -22.43 -6.70 4.03
C ARG A 457 -21.08 -6.04 3.87
N HIS A 458 -20.01 -6.55 4.48
CA HIS A 458 -18.69 -5.91 4.34
C HIS A 458 -18.08 -6.09 2.95
N ARG A 459 -18.49 -7.11 2.19
CA ARG A 459 -18.05 -7.37 0.82
C ARG A 459 -16.52 -7.32 0.68
N ALA A 460 -16.03 -6.77 -0.43
CA ALA A 460 -14.60 -6.58 -0.74
C ALA A 460 -14.12 -5.17 -0.33
N PHE A 461 -14.17 -4.86 0.97
CA PHE A 461 -13.85 -3.53 1.51
C PHE A 461 -12.36 -3.15 1.43
N HIS A 462 -12.05 -1.87 1.62
CA HIS A 462 -10.66 -1.36 1.63
C HIS A 462 -9.76 -2.13 2.62
N CYS A 463 -8.52 -2.43 2.20
CA CYS A 463 -7.49 -3.18 2.96
C CYS A 463 -7.70 -4.69 3.11
N ILE A 464 -8.87 -5.24 2.78
CA ILE A 464 -9.16 -6.67 3.02
C ILE A 464 -8.18 -7.61 2.31
N ASP A 465 -7.69 -7.20 1.14
CA ASP A 465 -6.85 -8.02 0.25
C ASP A 465 -5.42 -8.22 0.77
N ILE A 466 -4.95 -7.38 1.70
CA ILE A 466 -3.60 -7.46 2.29
C ILE A 466 -3.35 -8.85 2.89
N SER A 467 -4.31 -9.36 3.66
CA SER A 467 -4.21 -10.66 4.31
C SER A 467 -4.10 -11.81 3.30
N PHE A 468 -4.64 -11.64 2.10
CA PHE A 468 -4.56 -12.63 1.03
C PHE A 468 -3.18 -12.64 0.36
N TRP A 469 -2.58 -11.47 0.13
CA TRP A 469 -1.23 -11.37 -0.45
C TRP A 469 -0.15 -11.99 0.43
N PHE A 470 -0.31 -11.92 1.76
CA PHE A 470 0.72 -12.36 2.72
C PHE A 470 0.43 -13.70 3.39
N LEU A 471 -0.60 -14.44 2.93
CA LEU A 471 -1.00 -15.73 3.52
C LEU A 471 -1.41 -15.59 5.00
N ASN A 472 -2.05 -14.49 5.34
CA ASN A 472 -2.46 -14.12 6.69
C ASN A 472 -4.00 -14.07 6.86
N THR A 473 -4.76 -14.73 5.98
CA THR A 473 -6.23 -14.77 6.08
C THR A 473 -6.73 -15.37 7.40
N ASP A 474 -6.05 -16.39 7.92
CA ASP A 474 -6.35 -16.99 9.23
C ASP A 474 -5.70 -16.22 10.42
N ARG A 475 -4.89 -15.19 10.16
CA ARG A 475 -4.43 -14.25 11.20
C ARG A 475 -5.39 -13.07 11.33
N MET A 476 -5.87 -12.56 10.20
CA MET A 476 -6.85 -11.47 10.15
C MET A 476 -8.28 -12.01 9.98
N VAL A 477 -8.71 -12.86 10.91
CA VAL A 477 -10.06 -13.48 10.83
C VAL A 477 -11.20 -12.48 10.94
N THR A 478 -10.94 -11.30 11.52
CA THR A 478 -11.90 -10.18 11.58
C THR A 478 -12.14 -9.54 10.22
N HIS A 479 -11.30 -9.82 9.22
CA HIS A 479 -11.51 -9.45 7.82
C HIS A 479 -12.17 -10.57 7.03
N THR A 480 -11.75 -11.82 7.26
CA THR A 480 -12.03 -12.94 6.33
C THR A 480 -13.02 -13.98 6.86
N GLY A 481 -13.28 -14.02 8.17
CA GLY A 481 -13.96 -15.15 8.82
C GLY A 481 -13.14 -16.46 8.86
N GLY A 482 -11.93 -16.47 8.30
CA GLY A 482 -11.05 -17.63 8.20
C GLY A 482 -11.59 -18.74 7.30
N GLY A 483 -10.95 -19.92 7.36
CA GLY A 483 -11.47 -21.12 6.72
C GLY A 483 -10.91 -21.37 5.31
N LYS A 484 -11.49 -22.32 4.59
CA LYS A 484 -10.88 -22.85 3.34
C LYS A 484 -10.94 -21.85 2.19
N ALA A 485 -12.08 -21.20 1.98
CA ALA A 485 -12.30 -20.30 0.85
C ALA A 485 -11.28 -19.14 0.78
N PRO A 486 -11.11 -18.31 1.84
CA PRO A 486 -10.12 -17.24 1.77
C PRO A 486 -8.67 -17.75 1.70
N ARG A 487 -8.37 -18.90 2.33
CA ARG A 487 -7.04 -19.55 2.19
C ARG A 487 -6.73 -19.97 0.76
N ASP A 488 -7.66 -20.63 0.08
CA ASP A 488 -7.45 -21.09 -1.29
C ASP A 488 -7.14 -19.93 -2.23
N LEU A 489 -7.89 -18.82 -2.12
CA LEU A 489 -7.63 -17.62 -2.90
C LEU A 489 -6.28 -16.98 -2.52
N SER A 490 -5.97 -16.91 -1.22
CA SER A 490 -4.71 -16.37 -0.72
C SER A 490 -3.50 -17.13 -1.28
N TYR A 491 -3.55 -18.46 -1.40
CA TYR A 491 -2.47 -19.22 -2.05
C TYR A 491 -2.27 -18.82 -3.52
N ARG A 492 -3.34 -18.64 -4.29
CA ARG A 492 -3.25 -18.24 -5.71
C ARG A 492 -2.68 -16.82 -5.86
N MET A 493 -3.11 -15.90 -5.00
CA MET A 493 -2.61 -14.52 -4.96
C MET A 493 -1.12 -14.47 -4.56
N ALA A 494 -0.73 -15.24 -3.53
CA ALA A 494 0.66 -15.35 -3.11
C ALA A 494 1.55 -15.96 -4.22
N ASP A 495 1.07 -16.99 -4.94
CA ASP A 495 1.80 -17.57 -6.07
C ASP A 495 2.07 -16.53 -7.18
N ALA A 496 1.08 -15.69 -7.51
CA ALA A 496 1.25 -14.59 -8.47
C ALA A 496 2.19 -13.50 -7.95
N LEU A 497 2.06 -13.08 -6.70
CA LEU A 497 2.98 -12.11 -6.09
C LEU A 497 4.42 -12.63 -6.15
N LEU A 498 4.64 -13.90 -5.81
CA LEU A 498 5.96 -14.51 -5.82
C LEU A 498 6.51 -14.71 -7.24
N ALA A 499 5.67 -14.97 -8.24
CA ALA A 499 6.07 -14.97 -9.65
C ALA A 499 6.50 -13.57 -10.09
N PHE A 500 5.70 -12.56 -9.75
CA PHE A 500 5.99 -11.16 -10.02
C PHE A 500 7.31 -10.74 -9.38
N MET A 501 7.48 -10.97 -8.07
CA MET A 501 8.73 -10.65 -7.36
C MET A 501 9.98 -11.26 -8.00
N ARG A 502 9.88 -12.46 -8.57
CA ARG A 502 11.02 -13.13 -9.23
C ARG A 502 11.30 -12.59 -10.63
N THR A 503 10.27 -12.28 -11.41
CA THR A 503 10.41 -12.11 -12.87
C THR A 503 9.90 -10.77 -13.42
N GLY A 504 9.07 -10.06 -12.66
CA GLY A 504 8.33 -8.89 -13.12
C GLY A 504 7.00 -9.25 -13.79
N ASP A 505 6.65 -10.54 -13.84
CA ASP A 505 5.43 -11.08 -14.45
C ASP A 505 4.64 -11.91 -13.41
N PRO A 506 3.35 -11.60 -13.14
CA PRO A 506 2.55 -12.33 -12.14
C PRO A 506 1.99 -13.67 -12.65
N ASN A 507 2.23 -14.07 -13.90
CA ASN A 507 1.73 -15.34 -14.43
C ASN A 507 2.27 -16.53 -13.62
N CYS A 508 1.34 -17.39 -13.17
CA CYS A 508 1.63 -18.61 -12.44
C CYS A 508 0.60 -19.69 -12.77
N PRO A 509 0.88 -20.99 -12.50
CA PRO A 509 -0.08 -22.07 -12.76
C PRO A 509 -1.37 -21.99 -11.93
N SER A 510 -1.35 -21.24 -10.82
CA SER A 510 -2.44 -21.17 -9.84
C SER A 510 -3.57 -20.21 -10.24
N LEU A 511 -3.37 -19.38 -11.27
CA LEU A 511 -4.34 -18.43 -11.80
C LEU A 511 -4.48 -18.59 -13.32
N PRO A 512 -5.59 -18.12 -13.92
CA PRO A 512 -5.65 -17.91 -15.36
C PRO A 512 -4.51 -17.01 -15.84
N SER A 513 -4.21 -17.05 -17.14
CA SER A 513 -3.22 -16.15 -17.74
C SER A 513 -3.52 -14.70 -17.34
N TRP A 514 -2.53 -13.97 -16.85
CA TRP A 514 -2.65 -12.58 -16.45
C TRP A 514 -1.98 -11.69 -17.50
N PRO A 515 -2.74 -11.14 -18.46
CA PRO A 515 -2.17 -10.31 -19.52
C PRO A 515 -1.61 -9.00 -18.97
N ARG A 516 -0.58 -8.47 -19.66
CA ARG A 516 -0.11 -7.10 -19.48
C ARG A 516 -1.25 -6.14 -19.81
N TYR A 517 -1.39 -5.10 -19.00
CA TYR A 517 -2.32 -4.00 -19.23
C TYR A 517 -1.91 -3.18 -20.47
N THR A 518 -2.88 -2.84 -21.30
CA THR A 518 -2.77 -1.86 -22.38
C THR A 518 -3.89 -0.82 -22.27
N PRO A 519 -3.63 0.49 -22.47
CA PRO A 519 -4.68 1.52 -22.39
C PRO A 519 -5.87 1.25 -23.34
N SER A 520 -5.59 0.63 -24.50
CA SER A 520 -6.59 0.30 -25.52
C SER A 520 -7.61 -0.74 -25.07
N LYS A 521 -7.19 -1.76 -24.31
CA LYS A 521 -8.07 -2.87 -23.91
C LYS A 521 -8.43 -2.81 -22.43
N GLY A 522 -7.47 -2.42 -21.59
CA GLY A 522 -7.62 -2.25 -20.15
C GLY A 522 -7.75 -3.59 -19.43
N GLU A 523 -6.87 -4.54 -19.78
CA GLU A 523 -6.88 -5.89 -19.25
C GLU A 523 -6.71 -5.91 -17.71
N VAL A 524 -7.50 -6.73 -17.02
CA VAL A 524 -7.50 -6.82 -15.56
C VAL A 524 -7.74 -8.26 -15.11
N MET A 525 -7.03 -8.70 -14.07
CA MET A 525 -7.31 -9.95 -13.34
C MET A 525 -8.33 -9.71 -12.24
N ILE A 526 -9.49 -10.33 -12.32
CA ILE A 526 -10.47 -10.35 -11.24
C ILE A 526 -10.03 -11.43 -10.24
N LEU A 527 -9.76 -11.01 -9.00
CA LEU A 527 -9.36 -11.87 -7.89
C LEU A 527 -10.57 -12.10 -6.98
N ASP A 528 -11.19 -13.26 -7.14
CA ASP A 528 -12.44 -13.64 -6.48
C ASP A 528 -12.46 -15.19 -6.33
N ASP A 529 -13.52 -15.77 -5.77
CA ASP A 529 -13.73 -17.22 -5.66
C ASP A 529 -13.41 -17.94 -6.99
N ARG A 530 -13.83 -17.32 -8.10
CA ARG A 530 -13.48 -17.69 -9.47
C ARG A 530 -12.66 -16.60 -10.13
N CYS A 531 -11.34 -16.69 -9.97
CA CYS A 531 -10.43 -15.75 -10.63
C CYS A 531 -10.55 -15.84 -12.17
N ARG A 532 -10.55 -14.71 -12.85
CA ARG A 532 -10.71 -14.61 -14.31
C ARG A 532 -10.11 -13.32 -14.85
N THR A 533 -9.73 -13.31 -16.12
CA THR A 533 -9.39 -12.07 -16.83
C THR A 533 -10.62 -11.38 -17.39
N ALA A 534 -10.58 -10.05 -17.45
CA ALA A 534 -11.55 -9.22 -18.14
C ALA A 534 -10.86 -8.10 -18.91
N GLU A 535 -11.54 -7.53 -19.90
CA GLU A 535 -11.11 -6.32 -20.62
C GLU A 535 -11.97 -5.15 -20.15
N ASP A 536 -11.42 -4.31 -19.28
CA ASP A 536 -11.98 -3.08 -18.73
C ASP A 536 -13.51 -3.07 -18.46
N PRO A 537 -13.99 -3.92 -17.52
CA PRO A 537 -15.43 -4.18 -17.32
C PRO A 537 -16.29 -2.94 -17.00
N ASP A 538 -15.75 -1.92 -16.34
CA ASP A 538 -16.41 -0.66 -16.00
C ASP A 538 -16.05 0.51 -16.94
N ARG A 539 -15.42 0.26 -18.11
CA ARG A 539 -14.99 1.33 -19.03
C ARG A 539 -16.11 2.32 -19.37
N GLU A 540 -17.24 1.80 -19.82
CA GLU A 540 -18.39 2.62 -20.24
C GLU A 540 -19.02 3.32 -19.03
N ALA A 541 -19.13 2.63 -17.90
CA ALA A 541 -19.62 3.21 -16.65
C ALA A 541 -18.76 4.39 -16.16
N ARG A 542 -17.42 4.25 -16.22
CA ARG A 542 -16.49 5.32 -15.81
C ARG A 542 -16.58 6.58 -16.69
N ARG A 543 -17.04 6.48 -17.94
CA ARG A 543 -17.22 7.67 -18.81
C ARG A 543 -18.35 8.58 -18.32
N ALA A 544 -19.32 8.05 -17.58
CA ALA A 544 -20.44 8.84 -17.06
C ALA A 544 -20.01 9.91 -16.04
N PHE A 545 -18.82 9.77 -15.43
CA PHE A 545 -18.26 10.81 -14.57
C PHE A 545 -17.71 12.02 -15.34
N GLY A 546 -17.68 11.98 -16.66
CA GLY A 546 -16.99 12.95 -17.52
C GLY A 546 -15.48 12.74 -17.57
N ASP A 547 -14.82 13.52 -18.43
CA ASP A 547 -13.35 13.55 -18.53
C ASP A 547 -12.69 13.97 -17.20
#